data_AF-A0A7L2SML3-F1
#
_entry.id   AF-A0A7L2SML3-F1
#
_cell.length_a   1.000
_cell.length_b   1.000
_cell.length_c   1.000
_cell.angle_alpha   90.00
_cell.angle_beta   90.00
_cell.angle_gamma   90.00
#
_symmetry.space_group_name_H-M   'P 1'
#
loop_
_entity.id
_entity.type
_entity.pdbx_description
1 polymer ?
#
loop_
_entity_poly.entity_id
_entity_poly.type
_entity_poly.pdbx_seq_one_letter_code
_entity_poly.pdbx_strand_id
1 'polypeptide(L)'
;RGSVSCDLAMGTRITISDRQVHVVPSTVSGPTGHGLSALLLGRSSTSKQGIFVLPGVTDADYTGIIKIMLCVLNPLITIPQGSKIAQLFPFQGLTLNKGQKERGNQGFGSSGPLLVAFTQAITDEKPTRSVTLRGPDDQTLPNKMMLLDSGADVTIIP
;
A
#
# COMPACT_ATOMS: atom_id res chain seq x y z
N ARG A 1 -4.14 -26.03 21.59
CA ARG A 1 -4.88 -25.28 20.56
C ARG A 1 -5.38 -24.00 21.22
N GLY A 2 -4.99 -22.84 20.70
CA GLY A 2 -5.32 -21.53 21.30
C GLY A 2 -4.75 -20.35 20.50
N SER A 3 -4.31 -20.59 19.26
CA SER A 3 -3.88 -19.51 18.38
C SER A 3 -5.13 -18.81 17.85
N VAL A 4 -5.18 -17.49 18.03
CA VAL A 4 -6.31 -16.66 17.59
C VAL A 4 -6.08 -16.15 16.15
N SER A 5 -4.84 -16.27 15.66
CA SER A 5 -4.43 -15.83 14.32
C SER A 5 -3.86 -16.97 13.47
N CYS A 6 -3.83 -16.73 12.16
CA CYS A 6 -3.21 -17.60 11.15
C CYS A 6 -1.95 -16.92 10.58
N ASP A 7 -0.81 -17.62 10.58
CA ASP A 7 0.42 -17.12 9.96
C ASP A 7 0.24 -16.91 8.44
N LEU A 8 0.75 -15.79 7.93
CA LEU A 8 0.68 -15.41 6.53
C LEU A 8 2.08 -15.40 5.90
N ALA A 9 2.26 -16.23 4.87
CA ALA A 9 3.52 -16.40 4.15
C ALA A 9 3.61 -15.48 2.93
N MET A 10 4.83 -14.99 2.66
CA MET A 10 5.13 -14.23 1.43
C MET A 10 5.07 -15.11 0.20
N GLY A 11 4.43 -14.61 -0.87
CA GLY A 11 4.35 -15.27 -2.17
C GLY A 11 5.60 -15.09 -3.04
N THR A 12 6.47 -14.13 -2.70
CA THR A 12 7.71 -13.86 -3.45
C THR A 12 8.87 -13.52 -2.52
N ARG A 13 10.10 -13.66 -3.01
CA ARG A 13 11.32 -13.16 -2.36
C ARG A 13 11.41 -11.65 -2.58
N ILE A 14 11.89 -10.92 -1.57
CA ILE A 14 12.23 -9.50 -1.71
C ILE A 14 13.59 -9.20 -1.09
N THR A 15 14.32 -8.27 -1.70
CA THR A 15 15.51 -7.64 -1.12
C THR A 15 15.21 -6.15 -0.93
N ILE A 16 15.37 -5.65 0.29
CA ILE A 16 15.01 -4.28 0.68
C ILE A 16 16.29 -3.53 1.05
N SER A 17 16.59 -2.46 0.32
CA SER A 17 17.79 -1.62 0.48
C SER A 17 17.51 -0.22 1.03
N ASP A 18 16.25 0.11 1.28
CA ASP A 18 15.82 1.40 1.82
C ASP A 18 14.88 1.22 3.03
N ARG A 19 14.38 2.35 3.56
CA ARG A 19 13.37 2.38 4.65
C ARG A 19 11.96 2.67 4.16
N GLN A 20 11.72 2.59 2.85
CA GLN A 20 10.41 2.84 2.27
C GLN A 20 9.43 1.71 2.58
N VAL A 21 8.16 1.96 2.32
CA VAL A 21 7.12 0.93 2.41
C VAL A 21 7.15 0.08 1.14
N HIS A 22 7.27 -1.22 1.33
CA HIS A 22 7.21 -2.23 0.28
C HIS A 22 5.92 -3.00 0.39
N VAL A 23 5.31 -3.31 -0.76
CA VAL A 23 4.09 -4.11 -0.83
C VAL A 23 4.40 -5.42 -1.55
N VAL A 24 4.24 -6.54 -0.84
CA VAL A 24 4.53 -7.88 -1.39
C VAL A 24 3.27 -8.75 -1.40
N PRO A 25 3.06 -9.57 -2.43
CA PRO A 25 1.97 -10.54 -2.42
C PRO A 25 2.22 -11.61 -1.34
N SER A 26 1.15 -12.07 -0.69
CA SER A 26 1.18 -13.30 0.10
C SER A 26 0.85 -14.52 -0.76
N THR A 27 0.89 -15.71 -0.15
CA THR A 27 0.41 -16.96 -0.77
C THR A 27 -1.10 -17.18 -0.63
N VAL A 28 -1.83 -16.23 -0.02
CA VAL A 28 -3.24 -16.40 0.33
C VAL A 28 -4.08 -15.33 -0.37
N SER A 29 -5.16 -15.76 -1.01
CA SER A 29 -6.21 -14.86 -1.49
C SER A 29 -7.35 -14.82 -0.48
N GLY A 30 -8.05 -13.69 -0.44
CA GLY A 30 -9.30 -13.61 0.30
C GLY A 30 -10.44 -14.38 -0.40
N PRO A 31 -11.60 -14.52 0.26
CA PRO A 31 -11.84 -14.06 1.63
C PRO A 31 -11.35 -15.07 2.68
N THR A 32 -11.17 -14.60 3.92
CA THR A 32 -10.71 -15.42 5.06
C THR A 32 -11.69 -16.55 5.46
N GLY A 33 -12.87 -16.59 4.83
CA GLY A 33 -13.96 -17.52 5.11
C GLY A 33 -15.02 -16.94 6.06
N HIS A 34 -16.19 -17.58 6.10
CA HIS A 34 -17.29 -17.30 7.05
C HIS A 34 -17.81 -15.85 7.08
N GLY A 35 -17.60 -15.07 6.01
CA GLY A 35 -18.00 -13.67 5.98
C GLY A 35 -17.25 -12.78 6.98
N LEU A 36 -16.07 -13.21 7.43
CA LEU A 36 -15.24 -12.46 8.38
C LEU A 36 -14.22 -11.59 7.64
N SER A 37 -14.08 -10.35 8.12
CA SER A 37 -12.94 -9.51 7.81
C SER A 37 -11.71 -9.99 8.59
N ALA A 38 -10.53 -9.57 8.17
CA ALA A 38 -9.29 -9.92 8.85
C ALA A 38 -8.37 -8.72 9.05
N LEU A 39 -7.78 -8.63 10.24
CA LEU A 39 -6.72 -7.70 10.55
C LEU A 39 -5.36 -8.36 10.25
N LEU A 40 -4.60 -7.76 9.36
CA LEU A 40 -3.24 -8.16 9.05
C LEU A 40 -2.29 -7.45 10.01
N LEU A 41 -1.51 -8.23 10.76
CA LEU A 41 -0.52 -7.73 11.72
C LEU A 41 0.84 -8.39 11.51
N GLY A 42 1.90 -7.71 11.95
CA GLY A 42 3.22 -8.33 12.06
C GLY A 42 3.26 -9.43 13.12
N ARG A 43 4.17 -10.39 12.94
CA ARG A 43 4.50 -11.36 14.00
C ARG A 43 5.57 -10.76 14.90
N SER A 44 5.53 -11.08 16.19
CA SER A 44 6.55 -10.63 17.14
C SER A 44 7.97 -11.05 16.75
N SER A 45 8.13 -12.25 16.19
CA SER A 45 9.41 -12.75 15.66
C SER A 45 9.94 -11.96 14.46
N THR A 46 9.03 -11.44 13.63
CA THR A 46 9.34 -10.56 12.50
C THR A 46 9.74 -9.17 12.99
N SER A 47 8.96 -8.59 13.91
CA SER A 47 9.25 -7.28 14.51
C SER A 47 10.60 -7.27 15.24
N LYS A 48 10.96 -8.36 15.93
CA LYS A 48 12.27 -8.52 16.58
C LYS A 48 13.45 -8.46 15.60
N GLN A 49 13.24 -8.85 14.34
CA GLN A 49 14.25 -8.77 13.28
C GLN A 49 14.30 -7.39 12.59
N GLY A 50 13.54 -6.40 13.10
CA GLY A 50 13.48 -5.07 12.51
C GLY A 50 12.65 -5.00 11.22
N ILE A 51 11.80 -6.01 10.96
CA ILE A 51 10.83 -5.99 9.87
C ILE A 51 9.48 -5.57 10.46
N PHE A 52 8.98 -4.42 10.03
CA PHE A 52 7.74 -3.87 10.54
C PHE A 52 6.64 -4.03 9.49
N VAL A 53 5.68 -4.90 9.79
CA VAL A 53 4.47 -5.06 8.95
C VAL A 53 3.47 -3.99 9.36
N LEU A 54 3.07 -3.16 8.39
CA LEU A 54 2.06 -2.15 8.59
C LEU A 54 0.68 -2.81 8.73
N PRO A 55 -0.11 -2.45 9.76
CA PRO A 55 -1.44 -2.99 9.92
C PRO A 55 -2.32 -2.75 8.68
N GLY A 56 -3.14 -3.73 8.33
CA GLY A 56 -4.08 -3.63 7.23
C GLY A 56 -5.38 -4.37 7.51
N VAL A 57 -6.47 -3.93 6.88
CA VAL A 57 -7.77 -4.61 6.97
C VAL A 57 -8.09 -5.24 5.62
N THR A 58 -8.43 -6.53 5.66
CA THR A 58 -8.98 -7.27 4.53
C THR A 58 -10.48 -7.44 4.75
N ASP A 59 -11.29 -6.97 3.82
CA ASP A 59 -12.74 -7.10 3.92
C ASP A 59 -13.20 -8.53 3.63
N ALA A 60 -14.36 -8.88 4.18
CA ALA A 60 -14.97 -10.20 4.01
C ALA A 60 -15.33 -10.55 2.56
N ASP A 61 -15.47 -9.56 1.68
CA ASP A 61 -15.78 -9.70 0.25
C ASP A 61 -14.54 -9.45 -0.64
N TYR A 62 -13.35 -9.30 -0.05
CA TYR A 62 -12.12 -9.19 -0.82
C TYR A 62 -11.71 -10.55 -1.39
N THR A 63 -11.58 -10.65 -2.71
CA THR A 63 -11.24 -11.89 -3.42
C THR A 63 -9.83 -11.89 -4.01
N GLY A 64 -9.12 -10.78 -3.88
CA GLY A 64 -7.75 -10.64 -4.37
C GLY A 64 -6.70 -11.34 -3.49
N ILE A 65 -5.47 -11.37 -3.98
CA ILE A 65 -4.30 -11.79 -3.18
C ILE A 65 -4.12 -10.79 -2.04
N ILE A 66 -4.08 -11.30 -0.81
CA ILE A 66 -3.77 -10.49 0.36
C ILE A 66 -2.32 -10.03 0.24
N LYS A 67 -2.10 -8.73 0.17
CA LYS A 67 -0.75 -8.15 0.09
C LYS A 67 -0.30 -7.70 1.49
N ILE A 68 0.99 -7.85 1.76
CA ILE A 68 1.63 -7.46 3.01
C ILE A 68 2.39 -6.16 2.75
N MET A 69 2.08 -5.12 3.53
CA MET A 69 2.85 -3.88 3.56
C MET A 69 3.90 -3.98 4.66
N LEU A 70 5.16 -3.70 4.34
CA LEU A 70 6.25 -3.72 5.31
C LEU A 70 7.28 -2.63 5.07
N CYS A 71 7.96 -2.21 6.13
CA CYS A 71 9.22 -1.47 6.07
C CYS A 71 10.26 -2.16 6.96
N VAL A 72 11.52 -1.77 6.82
CA VAL A 72 12.63 -2.37 7.58
C VAL A 72 13.41 -1.28 8.31
N LEU A 73 13.82 -1.55 9.55
CA LEU A 73 14.60 -0.62 10.36
C LEU A 73 16.06 -0.56 9.88
N ASN A 74 16.61 -1.72 9.53
CA ASN A 74 17.96 -1.91 9.02
C ASN A 74 17.87 -2.42 7.58
N PRO A 75 18.08 -1.57 6.56
CA PRO A 75 18.07 -1.97 5.17
C PRO A 75 19.21 -2.92 4.80
N LEU A 76 19.20 -3.43 3.57
CA LEU A 76 20.05 -4.51 3.06
C LEU A 76 19.69 -5.88 3.63
N ILE A 77 18.39 -6.16 3.71
CA ILE A 77 17.88 -7.48 4.08
C ILE A 77 17.27 -8.19 2.89
N THR A 78 17.32 -9.52 2.90
CA THR A 78 16.60 -10.37 1.97
C THR A 78 15.62 -11.24 2.75
N ILE A 79 14.36 -11.21 2.35
CA ILE A 79 13.33 -12.08 2.91
C ILE A 79 12.97 -13.15 1.86
N PRO A 80 13.22 -14.44 2.15
CA PRO A 80 12.87 -15.53 1.24
C PRO A 80 11.36 -15.65 1.02
N GLN A 81 10.97 -16.14 -0.17
CA GLN A 81 9.60 -16.61 -0.42
C GLN A 81 9.19 -17.66 0.63
N GLY A 82 7.91 -17.68 1.00
CA GLY A 82 7.38 -18.60 2.02
C GLY A 82 7.63 -18.15 3.45
N SER A 83 8.41 -17.09 3.68
CA SER A 83 8.61 -16.53 5.02
C SER A 83 7.29 -16.05 5.60
N LYS A 84 6.93 -16.60 6.77
CA LYS A 84 5.76 -16.21 7.54
C LYS A 84 6.08 -14.92 8.31
N ILE A 85 5.85 -13.77 7.69
CA ILE A 85 6.21 -12.47 8.29
C ILE A 85 5.04 -11.76 8.96
N ALA A 86 3.82 -12.08 8.55
CA ALA A 86 2.58 -11.49 9.04
C ALA A 86 1.64 -12.57 9.57
N GLN A 87 0.52 -12.15 10.13
CA GLN A 87 -0.56 -12.99 10.62
C GLN A 87 -1.90 -12.31 10.39
N LEU A 88 -2.94 -13.11 10.16
CA LEU A 88 -4.32 -12.65 10.00
C LEU A 88 -5.12 -12.95 11.27
N PHE A 89 -5.78 -11.92 11.78
CA PHE A 89 -6.69 -11.99 12.92
C PHE A 89 -8.12 -11.83 12.42
N PRO A 90 -8.93 -12.90 12.35
CA PRO A 90 -10.30 -12.79 11.88
C PRO A 90 -11.16 -12.05 12.90
N PHE A 91 -12.05 -11.19 12.43
CA PHE A 91 -13.02 -10.49 13.27
C PHE A 91 -14.33 -10.23 12.51
N GLN A 92 -15.41 -10.07 13.26
CA GLN A 92 -16.70 -9.70 12.70
C GLN A 92 -16.75 -8.18 12.54
N GLY A 93 -16.65 -7.71 11.29
CA GLY A 93 -16.77 -6.30 10.96
C GLY A 93 -18.20 -5.81 11.11
N LEU A 94 -18.39 -4.65 11.75
CA LEU A 94 -19.64 -3.90 11.71
C LEU A 94 -19.58 -2.95 10.51
N THR A 95 -20.17 -3.36 9.40
CA THR A 95 -20.27 -2.49 8.22
C THR A 95 -21.42 -1.49 8.42
N LEU A 96 -21.10 -0.23 8.71
CA LEU A 96 -22.11 0.84 8.91
C LEU A 96 -22.89 1.19 7.63
N ASN A 97 -22.33 0.89 6.44
CA ASN A 97 -22.97 1.13 5.15
C ASN A 97 -22.73 -0.07 4.21
N LYS A 98 -23.73 -0.95 4.05
CA LYS A 98 -23.72 -1.99 3.03
C LYS A 98 -24.03 -1.35 1.67
N GLY A 99 -23.03 -0.77 1.03
CA GLY A 99 -23.14 -0.42 -0.39
C GLY A 99 -23.46 -1.67 -1.21
N GLN A 100 -24.19 -1.54 -2.32
CA GLN A 100 -24.55 -2.68 -3.19
C GLN A 100 -23.37 -3.25 -3.99
N LYS A 101 -22.17 -2.65 -3.89
CA LYS A 101 -21.03 -2.99 -4.74
C LYS A 101 -20.03 -3.84 -3.96
N GLU A 102 -19.79 -5.05 -4.45
CA GLU A 102 -18.73 -5.92 -3.95
C GLU A 102 -17.35 -5.30 -4.22
N ARG A 103 -16.44 -5.44 -3.24
CA ARG A 103 -15.06 -4.95 -3.34
C ARG A 103 -14.25 -5.71 -4.40
N GLY A 104 -14.44 -7.03 -4.50
CA GLY A 104 -13.69 -7.88 -5.44
C GLY A 104 -12.18 -7.89 -5.14
N ASN A 105 -11.35 -7.69 -6.18
CA ASN A 105 -9.88 -7.69 -6.04
C ASN A 105 -9.28 -6.29 -5.77
N GLN A 106 -10.12 -5.27 -5.61
CA GLN A 106 -9.70 -3.88 -5.45
C GLN A 106 -9.25 -3.58 -4.01
N GLY A 107 -8.05 -3.02 -3.85
CA GLY A 107 -7.45 -2.73 -2.55
C GLY A 107 -6.64 -1.44 -2.52
N PHE A 108 -6.02 -1.13 -1.39
CA PHE A 108 -5.09 0.01 -1.23
C PHE A 108 -5.70 1.38 -1.56
N GLY A 109 -6.91 1.65 -1.07
CA GLY A 109 -7.56 2.95 -1.29
C GLY A 109 -8.21 3.11 -2.66
N SER A 110 -8.50 2.01 -3.38
CA SER A 110 -9.19 2.01 -4.68
C SER A 110 -10.51 2.80 -4.74
N SER A 111 -11.15 3.03 -3.59
CA SER A 111 -12.43 3.75 -3.48
C SER A 111 -12.29 5.18 -2.97
N GLY A 112 -11.09 5.61 -2.58
CA GLY A 112 -10.82 6.93 -2.00
C GLY A 112 -9.90 7.77 -2.90
N PRO A 113 -9.95 9.11 -2.78
CA PRO A 113 -8.97 9.96 -3.44
C PRO A 113 -7.55 9.63 -2.93
N LEU A 114 -6.56 9.65 -3.82
CA LEU A 114 -5.16 9.50 -3.44
C LEU A 114 -4.78 10.62 -2.47
N LEU A 115 -4.42 10.26 -1.23
CA LEU A 115 -3.97 11.20 -0.20
C LEU A 115 -2.62 11.84 -0.53
N VAL A 116 -1.80 11.19 -1.36
CA VAL A 116 -0.52 11.70 -1.84
C VAL A 116 -0.54 11.68 -3.36
N ALA A 117 -0.63 12.86 -3.98
CA ALA A 117 -0.74 12.97 -5.42
C ALA A 117 0.61 12.80 -6.13
N PHE A 118 1.74 13.13 -5.48
CA PHE A 118 3.05 13.11 -6.13
C PHE A 118 4.19 12.77 -5.14
N THR A 119 4.88 11.67 -5.38
CA THR A 119 6.22 11.40 -4.81
C THR A 119 7.15 11.08 -5.97
N GLN A 120 8.16 11.90 -6.23
CA GLN A 120 9.24 11.56 -7.14
C GLN A 120 10.50 11.23 -6.33
N ALA A 121 11.33 10.31 -6.83
CA ALA A 121 12.66 10.13 -6.26
C ALA A 121 13.47 11.42 -6.47
N ILE A 122 14.19 11.86 -5.44
CA ILE A 122 15.15 12.96 -5.58
C ILE A 122 16.30 12.40 -6.42
N THR A 123 16.47 12.93 -7.63
CA THR A 123 17.58 12.62 -8.54
C THR A 123 18.43 13.88 -8.73
N ASP A 124 19.59 13.75 -9.38
CA ASP A 124 20.40 14.91 -9.77
C ASP A 124 19.73 15.74 -10.89
N GLU A 125 18.67 15.22 -11.51
CA GLU A 125 17.89 15.92 -12.53
C GLU A 125 16.87 16.88 -11.89
N LYS A 126 16.68 18.02 -12.56
CA LYS A 126 15.70 19.02 -12.12
C LYS A 126 14.29 18.39 -12.14
N PRO A 127 13.56 18.40 -11.01
CA PRO A 127 12.30 17.68 -10.89
C PRO A 127 11.20 18.34 -11.73
N THR A 128 11.03 17.93 -12.98
CA THR A 128 10.11 18.58 -13.91
C THR A 128 9.10 17.60 -14.47
N ARG A 129 7.88 18.06 -14.72
CA ARG A 129 6.81 17.26 -15.30
C ARG A 129 6.08 18.01 -16.39
N SER A 130 5.72 17.30 -17.46
CA SER A 130 4.82 17.79 -18.49
C SER A 130 3.39 17.84 -17.93
N VAL A 131 2.78 19.02 -17.94
CA VAL A 131 1.41 19.23 -17.48
C VAL A 131 0.61 20.03 -18.50
N THR A 132 -0.71 19.89 -18.44
CA THR A 132 -1.65 20.72 -19.21
C THR A 132 -2.30 21.72 -18.28
N LEU A 133 -2.06 23.01 -18.52
CA LEU A 133 -2.68 24.10 -17.76
C LEU A 133 -4.03 24.44 -18.39
N ARG A 134 -5.05 24.67 -17.58
CA ARG A 134 -6.37 25.13 -18.01
C ARG A 134 -6.65 26.49 -17.38
N GLY A 135 -6.92 27.49 -18.22
CA GLY A 135 -7.29 28.83 -17.80
C GLY A 135 -8.79 28.98 -17.51
N PRO A 136 -9.21 30.13 -16.95
CA PRO A 136 -10.60 30.41 -16.58
C PRO A 136 -11.58 30.38 -17.77
N ASP A 137 -11.12 30.63 -18.99
CA ASP A 137 -11.93 30.58 -20.21
C ASP A 137 -11.88 29.21 -20.92
N ASP A 138 -11.55 28.15 -20.18
CA ASP A 138 -11.35 26.78 -20.70
C ASP A 138 -10.21 26.66 -21.74
N GLN A 139 -9.41 27.72 -21.90
CA GLN A 139 -8.19 27.72 -22.70
C GLN A 139 -7.17 26.75 -22.11
N THR A 140 -6.62 25.86 -22.94
CA THR A 140 -5.65 24.87 -22.49
C THR A 140 -4.27 25.13 -23.08
N LEU A 141 -3.24 25.10 -22.23
CA LEU A 141 -1.84 25.08 -22.62
C LEU A 141 -1.29 23.67 -22.36
N PRO A 142 -1.30 22.78 -23.36
CA PRO A 142 -0.81 21.43 -23.21
C PRO A 142 0.73 21.39 -23.15
N ASN A 143 1.25 20.31 -22.57
CA ASN A 143 2.65 19.92 -22.61
C ASN A 143 3.65 20.96 -22.09
N LYS A 144 3.28 21.72 -21.05
CA LYS A 144 4.21 22.63 -20.38
C LYS A 144 5.08 21.86 -19.40
N MET A 145 6.40 21.98 -19.54
CA MET A 145 7.34 21.44 -18.57
C MET A 145 7.39 22.36 -17.35
N MET A 146 6.93 21.85 -16.21
CA MET A 146 6.84 22.61 -14.96
C MET A 146 7.72 21.98 -13.90
N LEU A 147 8.37 22.84 -13.10
CA LEU A 147 9.13 22.42 -11.93
C LEU A 147 8.16 21.93 -10.86
N LEU A 148 8.36 20.70 -10.41
CA LEU A 148 7.64 20.12 -9.29
C LEU A 148 8.23 20.72 -8.00
N ASP A 149 7.44 21.57 -7.37
CA ASP A 149 7.81 22.29 -6.16
C ASP A 149 7.84 21.35 -4.94
N SER A 150 8.77 21.61 -4.02
CA SER A 150 8.90 20.97 -2.71
C SER A 150 8.13 21.70 -1.59
N GLY A 151 7.40 22.78 -1.88
CA GLY A 151 6.53 23.44 -0.92
C GLY A 151 6.53 24.98 -0.91
N ALA A 152 6.78 25.64 -2.04
CA ALA A 152 6.48 27.07 -2.18
C ALA A 152 5.08 27.31 -2.80
N ASP A 153 4.47 28.45 -2.47
CA ASP A 153 3.16 28.85 -2.99
C ASP A 153 3.27 29.53 -4.39
N VAL A 154 4.35 29.27 -5.14
CA VAL A 154 4.66 29.98 -6.38
C VAL A 154 4.88 28.99 -7.51
N THR A 155 4.03 29.11 -8.54
CA THR A 155 4.17 28.33 -9.77
C THR A 155 4.97 29.11 -10.81
N ILE A 156 6.11 28.58 -11.25
CA ILE A 156 6.93 29.18 -12.32
C ILE A 156 6.56 28.51 -13.66
N ILE A 157 6.00 29.30 -14.58
CA ILE A 157 5.73 28.89 -15.96
C ILE A 157 6.75 29.61 -16.85
N PRO A 158 7.65 28.89 -17.55
CA PRO A 158 8.57 29.48 -18.51
C PRO A 158 7.89 29.91 -19.81
#